data_AF-A0A6P0JQD2-F1
#
_entry.id   AF-A0A6P0JQD2-F1
#
_cell.length_a   1.000
_cell.length_b   1.000
_cell.length_c   1.000
_cell.angle_alpha   90.00
_cell.angle_beta   90.00
_cell.angle_gamma   90.00
#
_symmetry.space_group_name_H-M   'P 1'
#
loop_
_entity.id
_entity.type
_entity.pdbx_description
1 polymer ?
#
loop_
_entity_poly.entity_id
_entity_poly.type
_entity_poly.pdbx_seq_one_letter_code
_entity_poly.pdbx_strand_id
1 'polypeptide(L)'
;APYTPFIFSLPEALPISPTVLAKGGSDNWKGDFQLFAEALGKTEQAKQLMSKYEERAKQLQAQLGNRPNRLEVSVLNVRAERLIIYLKDTFCGLVLQDAGVPRPPSQDETGGFKEISLESIEAAEGDVMFLWTYGGSRAESALAELKANPLWSKLDVVQRDRVYEVPEYWIGSGPISANLILDDLFEYLVETP
;
A
#
# COMPACT_ATOMS: atom_id res chain seq x y z
N ALA A 1 -15.12 -21.91 -0.14
CA ALA A 1 -16.22 -22.10 0.83
C ALA A 1 -16.86 -20.74 1.08
N PRO A 2 -18.19 -20.62 1.21
CA PRO A 2 -18.81 -19.34 1.55
C PRO A 2 -18.38 -18.94 2.98
N TYR A 3 -18.08 -17.67 3.16
CA TYR A 3 -17.70 -17.08 4.45
C TYR A 3 -18.95 -17.02 5.34
N THR A 4 -18.92 -17.74 6.46
CA THR A 4 -19.94 -17.62 7.50
C THR A 4 -19.48 -16.55 8.47
N PRO A 5 -20.17 -15.39 8.58
CA PRO A 5 -19.78 -14.38 9.54
C PRO A 5 -19.93 -14.94 10.96
N PHE A 6 -18.84 -14.95 11.72
CA PHE A 6 -18.86 -15.28 13.14
C PHE A 6 -19.37 -14.06 13.92
N ILE A 7 -20.61 -14.15 14.41
CA ILE A 7 -21.12 -13.19 15.40
C ILE A 7 -20.51 -13.57 16.76
N PHE A 8 -19.40 -12.93 17.14
CA PHE A 8 -18.94 -12.97 18.52
C PHE A 8 -19.82 -12.08 19.39
N SER A 9 -20.31 -12.63 20.51
CA SER A 9 -20.73 -11.83 21.65
C SER A 9 -19.47 -11.33 22.35
N LEU A 10 -19.08 -10.07 22.08
CA LEU A 10 -18.02 -9.40 22.84
C LEU A 10 -18.54 -9.13 24.26
N PRO A 11 -17.82 -9.50 25.33
CA PRO A 11 -18.28 -9.29 26.71
C PRO A 11 -18.43 -7.80 27.10
N GLU A 12 -17.94 -6.86 26.29
CA GLU A 12 -18.07 -5.40 26.51
C GLU A 12 -18.91 -4.67 25.45
N ALA A 13 -19.40 -5.36 24.40
CA ALA A 13 -20.38 -4.77 23.50
C ALA A 13 -21.73 -4.77 24.21
N LEU A 14 -22.01 -3.68 24.93
CA LEU A 14 -23.30 -3.45 25.57
C LEU A 14 -24.42 -3.75 24.54
N PRO A 15 -25.51 -4.45 24.92
CA PRO A 15 -26.55 -4.94 24.00
C PRO A 15 -27.47 -3.82 23.48
N ILE A 16 -26.89 -2.73 23.01
CA ILE A 16 -27.56 -1.50 22.58
C ILE A 16 -27.88 -1.55 21.07
N SER A 17 -27.10 -2.28 20.27
CA SER A 17 -27.28 -2.39 18.82
C SER A 17 -26.63 -3.67 18.24
N PRO A 18 -27.15 -4.22 17.12
CA PRO A 18 -26.40 -5.19 16.30
C PRO A 18 -25.00 -4.67 16.00
N THR A 19 -23.99 -5.50 16.31
CA THR A 19 -22.57 -5.17 16.18
C THR A 19 -21.91 -6.19 15.28
N VAL A 20 -21.15 -5.73 14.28
CA VAL A 20 -20.39 -6.56 13.35
C VAL A 20 -18.91 -6.28 13.57
N LEU A 21 -18.14 -7.32 13.86
CA LEU A 21 -16.70 -7.22 14.08
C LEU A 21 -15.95 -7.69 12.84
N ALA A 22 -15.18 -6.80 12.23
CA ALA A 22 -14.28 -7.12 11.14
C ALA A 22 -13.04 -7.85 11.63
N LYS A 23 -12.39 -8.61 10.74
CA LYS A 23 -11.10 -9.26 11.08
C LYS A 23 -10.05 -8.18 11.36
N GLY A 24 -10.13 -7.05 10.66
CA GLY A 24 -9.13 -6.00 10.73
C GLY A 24 -7.83 -6.42 10.06
N GLY A 25 -6.84 -5.55 10.16
CA GLY A 25 -5.56 -5.72 9.47
C GLY A 25 -5.60 -5.19 8.04
N SER A 26 -4.55 -4.49 7.65
CA SER A 26 -4.39 -3.94 6.29
C SER A 26 -4.40 -5.03 5.20
N ASP A 27 -4.03 -6.25 5.57
CA ASP A 27 -4.01 -7.44 4.72
C ASP A 27 -5.42 -7.94 4.35
N ASN A 28 -6.45 -7.59 5.13
CA ASN A 28 -7.82 -8.09 4.94
C ASN A 28 -8.81 -7.04 4.42
N TRP A 29 -8.34 -5.91 3.91
CA TRP A 29 -9.20 -4.76 3.59
C TRP A 29 -10.37 -5.08 2.65
N LYS A 30 -10.20 -5.98 1.68
CA LYS A 30 -11.28 -6.41 0.76
C LYS A 30 -12.35 -7.23 1.48
N GLY A 31 -11.91 -8.13 2.37
CA GLY A 31 -12.80 -8.96 3.19
C GLY A 31 -13.59 -8.11 4.18
N ASP A 32 -12.93 -7.15 4.82
CA ASP A 32 -13.58 -6.21 5.73
C ASP A 32 -14.58 -5.30 4.97
N PHE A 33 -14.23 -4.82 3.77
CA PHE A 33 -15.14 -4.06 2.93
C PHE A 33 -16.41 -4.87 2.55
N GLN A 34 -16.23 -6.14 2.18
CA GLN A 34 -17.34 -7.05 1.88
C GLN A 34 -18.24 -7.29 3.10
N LEU A 35 -17.64 -7.51 4.27
CA LEU A 35 -18.39 -7.66 5.52
C LEU A 35 -19.23 -6.42 5.84
N PHE A 36 -18.66 -5.22 5.68
CA PHE A 36 -19.41 -3.98 5.88
C PHE A 36 -20.55 -3.83 4.86
N ALA A 37 -20.33 -4.23 3.61
CA ALA A 37 -21.38 -4.22 2.59
C ALA A 37 -22.55 -5.14 2.95
N GLU A 38 -22.26 -6.35 3.45
CA GLU A 38 -23.28 -7.30 3.91
C GLU A 38 -24.06 -6.76 5.10
N ALA A 39 -23.35 -6.23 6.10
CA ALA A 39 -23.96 -5.62 7.29
C ALA A 39 -24.90 -4.45 6.95
N LEU A 40 -24.58 -3.69 5.89
CA LEU A 40 -25.36 -2.54 5.44
C LEU A 40 -26.41 -2.89 4.37
N GLY A 41 -26.49 -4.15 3.92
CA GLY A 41 -27.37 -4.55 2.81
C GLY A 41 -27.01 -3.88 1.47
N LYS A 42 -25.71 -3.63 1.24
CA LYS A 42 -25.15 -2.94 0.07
C LYS A 42 -24.25 -3.82 -0.80
N THR A 43 -24.45 -5.14 -0.76
CA THR A 43 -23.60 -6.12 -1.45
C THR A 43 -23.48 -5.87 -2.96
N GLU A 44 -24.57 -5.48 -3.64
CA GLU A 44 -24.53 -5.17 -5.07
C GLU A 44 -23.69 -3.93 -5.39
N GLN A 45 -23.81 -2.86 -4.59
CA GLN A 45 -22.98 -1.66 -4.74
C GLN A 45 -21.50 -1.98 -4.49
N ALA A 46 -21.20 -2.78 -3.46
CA ALA A 46 -19.83 -3.19 -3.16
C ALA A 46 -19.23 -4.03 -4.30
N LYS A 47 -20.00 -4.96 -4.87
CA LYS A 47 -19.60 -5.74 -6.03
C LYS A 47 -19.29 -4.85 -7.24
N GLN A 48 -20.11 -3.83 -7.51
CA GLN A 48 -19.85 -2.89 -8.59
C GLN A 48 -18.57 -2.07 -8.36
N LEU A 49 -18.34 -1.59 -7.13
CA LEU A 49 -17.13 -0.83 -6.78
C LEU A 49 -15.87 -1.69 -6.89
N MET A 50 -15.90 -2.92 -6.38
CA MET A 50 -14.77 -3.85 -6.47
C MET A 50 -14.49 -4.30 -7.90
N SER A 51 -15.53 -4.53 -8.71
CA SER A 51 -15.36 -4.85 -10.14
C SER A 51 -14.65 -3.73 -10.88
N LYS A 52 -14.98 -2.46 -10.61
CA LYS A 52 -14.31 -1.31 -11.21
C LYS A 52 -12.85 -1.20 -10.76
N TYR A 53 -12.58 -1.42 -9.48
CA TYR A 53 -11.22 -1.44 -8.94
C TYR A 53 -10.37 -2.53 -9.62
N GLU A 54 -10.88 -3.75 -9.72
CA GLU A 54 -10.18 -4.88 -10.37
C GLU A 54 -9.94 -4.63 -11.87
N GLU A 55 -10.90 -3.99 -12.55
CA GLU A 55 -10.75 -3.58 -13.94
C GLU A 55 -9.62 -2.54 -14.11
N ARG A 56 -9.57 -1.52 -13.26
CA ARG A 56 -8.49 -0.52 -13.25
C ARG A 56 -7.13 -1.16 -12.98
N ALA A 57 -7.04 -2.06 -12.01
CA ALA A 57 -5.79 -2.76 -11.68
C ALA A 57 -5.30 -3.60 -12.87
N LYS A 58 -6.20 -4.33 -13.56
CA LYS A 58 -5.87 -5.07 -14.79
C LYS A 58 -5.47 -4.17 -15.95
N GLN A 59 -6.13 -3.02 -16.09
CA GLN A 59 -5.77 -2.04 -17.12
C GLN A 59 -4.35 -1.51 -16.90
N LEU A 60 -3.99 -1.16 -15.66
CA LEU A 60 -2.64 -0.76 -15.30
C LEU A 60 -1.64 -1.89 -15.59
N GLN A 61 -1.95 -3.12 -15.18
CA GLN A 61 -1.12 -4.29 -15.46
C GLN A 61 -0.87 -4.47 -16.96
N ALA A 62 -1.90 -4.30 -17.80
CA ALA A 62 -1.77 -4.42 -19.25
C ALA A 62 -0.90 -3.31 -19.85
N GLN A 63 -1.00 -2.09 -19.35
CA GLN A 63 -0.16 -0.96 -19.81
C GLN A 63 1.30 -1.16 -19.41
N LEU A 64 1.57 -1.64 -18.20
CA LEU A 64 2.93 -1.92 -17.72
C LEU A 64 3.54 -3.17 -18.36
N GLY A 65 2.71 -4.19 -18.66
CA GLY A 65 3.14 -5.48 -19.21
C GLY A 65 3.72 -5.42 -20.62
N ASN A 66 3.52 -4.32 -21.35
CA ASN A 66 4.11 -4.12 -22.67
C ASN A 66 5.59 -3.68 -22.63
N ARG A 67 6.16 -3.47 -21.44
CA ARG A 67 7.55 -3.05 -21.29
C ARG A 67 8.52 -4.24 -21.23
N PRO A 68 9.69 -4.14 -21.87
CA PRO A 68 10.68 -5.22 -21.88
C PRO A 68 11.24 -5.54 -20.48
N ASN A 69 11.30 -4.53 -19.60
CA ASN A 69 11.72 -4.68 -18.21
C ASN A 69 10.56 -4.31 -17.29
N ARG A 70 10.19 -5.23 -16.40
CA ARG A 70 9.18 -4.97 -15.37
C ARG A 70 9.83 -4.18 -14.25
N LEU A 71 9.32 -2.97 -14.01
CA LEU A 71 9.80 -2.09 -12.96
C LEU A 71 9.43 -2.66 -11.58
N GLU A 72 10.41 -2.87 -10.72
CA GLU A 72 10.20 -3.20 -9.32
C GLU A 72 9.90 -1.94 -8.51
N VAL A 73 8.76 -1.91 -7.83
CA VAL A 73 8.36 -0.78 -7.01
C VAL A 73 8.72 -1.04 -5.56
N SER A 74 9.40 -0.08 -4.93
CA SER A 74 9.70 0.00 -3.50
C SER A 74 8.71 0.94 -2.79
N VAL A 75 8.38 0.65 -1.53
CA VAL A 75 7.61 1.56 -0.66
C VAL A 75 8.37 1.80 0.64
N LEU A 76 8.75 3.06 0.87
CA LEU A 76 9.48 3.50 2.05
C LEU A 76 8.62 4.48 2.87
N ASN A 77 8.58 4.27 4.17
CA ASN A 77 8.02 5.21 5.13
C ASN A 77 9.12 5.82 5.98
N VAL A 78 9.17 7.15 6.00
CA VAL A 78 10.06 7.90 6.89
C VAL A 78 9.28 8.33 8.12
N ARG A 79 9.76 7.94 9.28
CA ARG A 79 9.27 8.39 10.59
C ARG A 79 10.37 9.19 11.28
N ALA A 80 10.02 9.87 12.37
CA ALA A 80 10.96 10.72 13.11
C ALA A 80 12.30 10.04 13.46
N GLU A 81 12.30 8.73 13.76
CA GLU A 81 13.50 8.01 14.21
C GLU A 81 13.72 6.68 13.46
N ARG A 82 12.88 6.37 12.48
CA ARG A 82 12.81 5.02 11.89
C ARG A 82 12.50 5.09 10.40
N LEU A 83 13.11 4.19 9.66
CA LEU A 83 12.78 3.92 8.27
C LEU A 83 12.06 2.58 8.20
N ILE A 84 10.93 2.54 7.50
CA ILE A 84 10.10 1.35 7.41
C ILE A 84 9.86 1.01 5.96
N ILE A 85 10.19 -0.21 5.54
CA ILE A 85 9.78 -0.75 4.24
C ILE A 85 8.51 -1.59 4.39
N TYR A 86 7.59 -1.43 3.46
CA TYR A 86 6.31 -2.15 3.45
C TYR A 86 6.41 -3.42 2.60
N LEU A 87 5.98 -4.54 3.17
CA LEU A 87 6.05 -5.86 2.56
C LEU A 87 4.77 -6.19 1.77
N LYS A 88 4.77 -7.27 1.00
CA LYS A 88 3.71 -7.54 0.01
C LYS A 88 2.34 -7.86 0.60
N ASP A 89 2.28 -8.26 1.87
CA ASP A 89 1.05 -8.55 2.60
C ASP A 89 0.46 -7.33 3.31
N THR A 90 0.95 -6.13 3.03
CA THR A 90 0.35 -4.86 3.49
C THR A 90 -0.70 -4.35 2.53
N PHE A 91 -1.44 -3.31 2.94
CA PHE A 91 -2.44 -2.66 2.09
C PHE A 91 -1.87 -2.26 0.72
N CYS A 92 -0.82 -1.43 0.67
CA CYS A 92 -0.18 -1.04 -0.58
C CYS A 92 0.47 -2.24 -1.29
N GLY A 93 1.05 -3.18 -0.56
CA GLY A 93 1.57 -4.44 -1.12
C GLY A 93 0.52 -5.22 -1.91
N LEU A 94 -0.69 -5.35 -1.36
CA LEU A 94 -1.81 -6.02 -2.00
C LEU A 94 -2.35 -5.24 -3.21
N VAL A 95 -2.40 -3.91 -3.14
CA VAL A 95 -2.82 -3.08 -4.30
C VAL A 95 -1.80 -3.18 -5.44
N LEU A 96 -0.49 -3.17 -5.14
CA LEU A 96 0.57 -3.41 -6.11
C LEU A 96 0.47 -4.81 -6.72
N GLN A 97 0.18 -5.83 -5.90
CA GLN A 97 -0.03 -7.19 -6.36
C GLN A 97 -1.24 -7.30 -7.31
N ASP A 98 -2.36 -6.64 -6.99
CA ASP A 98 -3.55 -6.60 -7.85
C ASP A 98 -3.24 -5.96 -9.22
N ALA A 99 -2.40 -4.92 -9.22
CA ALA A 99 -1.93 -4.25 -10.43
C ALA A 99 -0.81 -5.00 -11.17
N GLY A 100 -0.35 -6.14 -10.62
CA GLY A 100 0.72 -6.95 -11.21
C GLY A 100 2.10 -6.25 -11.20
N VAL A 101 2.31 -5.32 -10.29
CA VAL A 101 3.57 -4.57 -10.12
C VAL A 101 4.50 -5.37 -9.20
N PRO A 102 5.68 -5.79 -9.67
CA PRO A 102 6.62 -6.55 -8.85
C PRO A 102 7.26 -5.67 -7.77
N ARG A 103 7.81 -6.34 -6.75
CA ARG A 103 8.47 -5.73 -5.59
C ARG A 103 9.94 -6.15 -5.60
N PRO A 104 10.86 -5.30 -5.09
CA PRO A 104 12.25 -5.72 -4.91
C PRO A 104 12.31 -6.89 -3.93
N PRO A 105 13.33 -7.78 -4.01
CA PRO A 105 13.43 -8.96 -3.14
C PRO A 105 13.36 -8.65 -1.63
N SER A 106 13.85 -7.48 -1.21
CA SER A 106 13.78 -6.99 0.18
C SER A 106 12.35 -6.66 0.67
N GLN A 107 11.38 -6.56 -0.25
CA GLN A 107 9.99 -6.23 0.02
C GLN A 107 9.00 -7.28 -0.54
N ASP A 108 9.47 -8.27 -1.29
CA ASP A 108 8.67 -9.41 -1.79
C ASP A 108 8.57 -10.58 -0.79
N GLU A 109 8.32 -10.25 0.47
CA GLU A 109 8.11 -11.21 1.56
C GLU A 109 6.85 -10.84 2.35
N THR A 110 6.51 -11.65 3.35
CA THR A 110 5.37 -11.43 4.24
C THR A 110 5.84 -11.06 5.64
N GLY A 111 5.00 -10.39 6.42
CA GLY A 111 5.34 -9.91 7.76
C GLY A 111 4.89 -8.48 8.03
N GLY A 112 4.13 -7.88 7.11
CA GLY A 112 3.65 -6.50 7.21
C GLY A 112 4.76 -5.51 6.86
N PHE A 113 5.66 -5.21 7.78
CA PHE A 113 6.68 -4.20 7.52
C PHE A 113 7.99 -4.56 8.20
N LYS A 114 9.08 -3.98 7.70
CA LYS A 114 10.40 -4.10 8.31
C LYS A 114 10.98 -2.73 8.61
N GLU A 115 11.49 -2.59 9.81
CA GLU A 115 12.31 -1.44 10.18
C GLU A 115 13.73 -1.65 9.65
N ILE A 116 14.28 -0.64 8.99
CA ILE A 116 15.65 -0.62 8.48
C ILE A 116 16.39 0.56 9.09
N SER A 117 17.72 0.45 9.14
CA SER A 117 18.58 1.56 9.54
C SER A 117 19.09 2.31 8.31
N LEU A 118 19.71 3.47 8.52
CA LEU A 118 20.33 4.21 7.43
C LEU A 118 21.49 3.42 6.78
N GLU A 119 22.19 2.59 7.57
CA GLU A 119 23.27 1.72 7.08
C GLU A 119 22.77 0.54 6.22
N SER A 120 21.47 0.21 6.31
CA SER A 120 20.81 -0.82 5.51
C SER A 120 19.79 -0.24 4.52
N ILE A 121 19.97 1.05 4.15
CA ILE A 121 19.04 1.80 3.29
C ILE A 121 18.91 1.21 1.88
N GLU A 122 19.87 0.39 1.43
CA GLU A 122 19.79 -0.37 0.19
C GLU A 122 18.59 -1.34 0.16
N ALA A 123 18.06 -1.74 1.32
CA ALA A 123 16.82 -2.54 1.38
C ALA A 123 15.59 -1.77 0.87
N ALA A 124 15.68 -0.44 0.76
CA ALA A 124 14.64 0.41 0.18
C ALA A 124 14.80 0.62 -1.34
N GLU A 125 15.81 0.04 -1.99
CA GLU A 125 15.99 0.12 -3.45
C GLU A 125 14.80 -0.41 -4.24
N GLY A 126 14.70 0.07 -5.47
CA GLY A 126 13.76 -0.39 -6.50
C GLY A 126 14.01 0.34 -7.81
N ASP A 127 13.30 0.00 -8.87
CA ASP A 127 13.33 0.82 -10.09
C ASP A 127 12.58 2.14 -9.92
N VAL A 128 11.59 2.14 -9.02
CA VAL A 128 10.80 3.29 -8.56
C VAL A 128 10.54 3.15 -7.06
N MET A 129 10.61 4.26 -6.32
CA MET A 129 10.30 4.30 -4.89
C MET A 129 9.14 5.25 -4.63
N PHE A 130 8.10 4.75 -3.97
CA PHE A 130 7.08 5.59 -3.35
C PHE A 130 7.44 5.81 -1.88
N LEU A 131 7.58 7.08 -1.51
CA LEU A 131 8.01 7.51 -0.19
C LEU A 131 6.87 8.27 0.49
N TRP A 132 6.62 8.02 1.77
CA TRP A 132 5.68 8.85 2.53
C TRP A 132 6.17 9.05 3.97
N THR A 133 5.67 10.09 4.64
CA THR A 133 6.08 10.45 6.00
C THR A 133 4.98 10.21 7.02
N TYR A 134 5.33 9.72 8.22
CA TYR A 134 4.39 9.59 9.35
C TYR A 134 4.90 10.28 10.61
N GLY A 135 4.09 11.17 11.19
CA GLY A 135 4.41 11.89 12.43
C GLY A 135 4.58 13.40 12.28
N GLY A 136 4.08 13.99 11.19
CA GLY A 136 4.08 15.44 10.94
C GLY A 136 5.48 16.02 10.83
N SER A 137 5.69 17.22 11.38
CA SER A 137 6.91 18.01 11.19
C SER A 137 8.21 17.29 11.57
N ARG A 138 8.18 16.38 12.56
CA ARG A 138 9.36 15.58 12.92
C ARG A 138 9.76 14.60 11.81
N ALA A 139 8.78 13.99 11.15
CA ALA A 139 9.02 13.09 10.04
C ALA A 139 9.48 13.86 8.78
N GLU A 140 8.96 15.07 8.57
CA GLU A 140 9.42 15.97 7.51
C GLU A 140 10.88 16.39 7.72
N SER A 141 11.26 16.74 8.96
CA SER A 141 12.66 16.98 9.33
C SER A 141 13.54 15.74 9.08
N ALA A 142 13.10 14.56 9.50
CA ALA A 142 13.83 13.31 9.28
C ALA A 142 13.98 12.99 7.79
N LEU A 143 12.97 13.28 6.96
CA LEU A 143 13.06 13.15 5.51
C LEU A 143 14.09 14.11 4.90
N ALA A 144 14.11 15.37 5.35
CA ALA A 144 15.11 16.34 4.90
C ALA A 144 16.54 15.89 5.26
N GLU A 145 16.74 15.38 6.48
CA GLU A 145 18.03 14.82 6.92
C GLU A 145 18.43 13.58 6.12
N LEU A 146 17.48 12.66 5.87
CA LEU A 146 17.70 11.49 5.01
C LEU A 146 18.16 11.91 3.62
N LYS A 147 17.46 12.86 2.99
CA LYS A 147 17.78 13.33 1.64
C LYS A 147 19.14 14.03 1.54
N ALA A 148 19.60 14.66 2.63
CA ALA A 148 20.93 15.27 2.71
C ALA A 148 22.06 14.24 2.96
N ASN A 149 21.71 12.98 3.28
CA ASN A 149 22.68 11.97 3.64
C ASN A 149 23.39 11.36 2.41
N PRO A 150 24.73 11.16 2.45
CA PRO A 150 25.45 10.52 1.35
C PRO A 150 24.98 9.10 1.01
N LEU A 151 24.50 8.31 1.99
CA LEU A 151 24.00 6.96 1.74
C LEU A 151 22.71 6.98 0.92
N TRP A 152 21.81 7.94 1.17
CA TRP A 152 20.63 8.17 0.34
C TRP A 152 21.00 8.52 -1.09
N SER A 153 21.96 9.45 -1.29
CA SER A 153 22.40 9.86 -2.63
C SER A 153 23.07 8.76 -3.45
N LYS A 154 23.52 7.69 -2.78
CA LYS A 154 24.13 6.53 -3.45
C LYS A 154 23.10 5.55 -3.98
N LEU A 155 21.83 5.67 -3.58
CA LEU A 155 20.79 4.80 -4.09
C LEU A 155 20.56 5.05 -5.58
N ASP A 156 20.45 3.96 -6.30
CA ASP A 156 20.23 3.90 -7.73
C ASP A 156 18.88 4.57 -8.11
N VAL A 157 17.82 4.31 -7.33
CA VAL A 157 16.51 4.94 -7.51
C VAL A 157 16.54 6.46 -7.32
N VAL A 158 17.40 6.95 -6.42
CA VAL A 158 17.59 8.38 -6.15
C VAL A 158 18.37 9.03 -7.28
N GLN A 159 19.45 8.39 -7.75
CA GLN A 159 20.25 8.90 -8.87
C GLN A 159 19.47 8.98 -10.19
N ARG A 160 18.45 8.12 -10.34
CA ARG A 160 17.54 8.11 -11.49
C ARG A 160 16.37 9.09 -11.37
N ASP A 161 16.26 9.84 -10.28
CA ASP A 161 15.15 10.75 -9.99
C ASP A 161 13.77 10.04 -10.03
N ARG A 162 13.71 8.85 -9.42
CA ARG A 162 12.50 8.00 -9.39
C ARG A 162 11.97 7.76 -7.98
N VAL A 163 12.09 8.78 -7.13
CA VAL A 163 11.50 8.80 -5.79
C VAL A 163 10.31 9.74 -5.80
N TYR A 164 9.12 9.20 -5.57
CA TYR A 164 7.87 9.95 -5.56
C TYR A 164 7.32 10.02 -4.14
N GLU A 165 7.20 11.24 -3.61
CA GLU A 165 6.52 11.46 -2.34
C GLU A 165 5.01 11.33 -2.52
N VAL A 166 4.39 10.46 -1.72
CA VAL A 166 2.97 10.16 -1.80
C VAL A 166 2.24 10.40 -0.48
N PRO A 167 0.93 10.67 -0.51
CA PRO A 167 0.15 10.93 0.70
C PRO A 167 -0.11 9.68 1.55
N GLU A 168 -0.65 9.91 2.76
CA GLU A 168 -0.91 8.87 3.77
C GLU A 168 -1.89 7.77 3.34
N TYR A 169 -2.68 7.95 2.27
CA TYR A 169 -3.59 6.91 1.80
C TYR A 169 -2.86 5.64 1.33
N TRP A 170 -1.55 5.70 1.09
CA TRP A 170 -0.72 4.52 0.81
C TRP A 170 -0.69 3.49 1.95
N ILE A 171 -1.07 3.88 3.16
CA ILE A 171 -1.26 2.97 4.30
C ILE A 171 -2.69 2.95 4.82
N GLY A 172 -3.62 3.45 4.02
CA GLY A 172 -5.04 3.43 4.32
C GLY A 172 -5.64 2.03 4.26
N SER A 173 -6.94 1.99 4.09
CA SER A 173 -7.69 0.77 3.84
C SER A 173 -8.90 1.09 2.97
N GLY A 174 -9.49 0.06 2.37
CA GLY A 174 -10.72 0.17 1.60
C GLY A 174 -10.54 0.66 0.15
N PRO A 175 -11.63 0.62 -0.63
CA PRO A 175 -11.58 0.85 -2.06
C PRO A 175 -11.21 2.28 -2.46
N ILE A 176 -11.48 3.29 -1.63
CA ILE A 176 -11.12 4.68 -1.95
C ILE A 176 -9.59 4.83 -1.99
N SER A 177 -8.92 4.46 -0.90
CA SER A 177 -7.46 4.51 -0.79
C SER A 177 -6.80 3.64 -1.87
N ALA A 178 -7.39 2.47 -2.17
CA ALA A 178 -6.85 1.57 -3.20
C ALA A 178 -6.93 2.20 -4.59
N ASN A 179 -8.01 2.91 -4.91
CA ASN A 179 -8.15 3.63 -6.16
C ASN A 179 -7.19 4.83 -6.28
N LEU A 180 -6.90 5.53 -5.17
CA LEU A 180 -5.92 6.62 -5.14
C LEU A 180 -4.49 6.11 -5.35
N ILE A 181 -4.13 4.96 -4.78
CA ILE A 181 -2.86 4.31 -5.10
C ILE A 181 -2.80 3.96 -6.59
N LEU A 182 -3.88 3.41 -7.18
CA LEU A 182 -3.90 3.16 -8.61
C LEU A 182 -3.73 4.44 -9.43
N ASP A 183 -4.32 5.57 -9.01
CA ASP A 183 -4.12 6.88 -9.66
C ASP A 183 -2.64 7.28 -9.67
N ASP A 184 -1.94 7.17 -8.54
CA ASP A 184 -0.49 7.43 -8.47
C ASP A 184 0.30 6.48 -9.38
N LEU A 185 -0.05 5.19 -9.40
CA LEU A 185 0.64 4.24 -10.27
C LEU A 185 0.41 4.54 -11.75
N PHE A 186 -0.77 5.00 -12.14
CA PHE A 186 -1.01 5.48 -13.50
C PHE A 186 -0.16 6.71 -13.81
N GLU A 187 -0.14 7.71 -12.91
CA GLU A 187 0.60 8.95 -13.10
C GLU A 187 2.11 8.72 -13.25
N TYR A 188 2.70 7.94 -12.34
CA TYR A 188 4.15 7.85 -12.22
C TYR A 188 4.76 6.66 -12.97
N LEU A 189 3.99 5.60 -13.22
CA LEU A 189 4.51 4.41 -13.89
C LEU A 189 4.09 4.32 -15.34
N VAL A 190 2.97 4.87 -15.78
CA VAL A 190 2.61 4.86 -17.19
C VAL A 190 3.23 6.10 -17.84
N GLU A 191 4.10 5.89 -18.83
CA GLU A 191 4.68 7.01 -19.58
C GLU A 191 3.53 7.82 -20.18
N THR A 192 3.41 9.08 -19.81
CA THR A 192 2.60 10.01 -20.59
C THR A 192 3.35 10.22 -21.92
N PRO A 193 2.72 9.99 -23.08
CA PRO A 193 3.37 10.14 -24.38
C PRO A 193 3.92 11.55 -24.63
#